data_AF-A0A0Q6QTK3-F1
#
_entry.id   AF-A0A0Q6QTK3-F1
#
_cell.length_a   1.000
_cell.length_b   1.000
_cell.length_c   1.000
_cell.angle_alpha   90.00
_cell.angle_beta   90.00
_cell.angle_gamma   90.00
#
_symmetry.space_group_name_H-M   'P 1'
#
loop_
_entity.id
_entity.type
_entity.pdbx_description
1 polymer ?
#
loop_
_entity_poly.entity_id
_entity_poly.type
_entity_poly.pdbx_seq_one_letter_code
_entity_poly.pdbx_strand_id
1 'polypeptide(L)'
;MLSKMVRALALGAGLAVLAGCVADAPTLVPIALTDPPLNPPGIAHNICTRDGNFMYREARKQYELRAQMGRYPIDLANEEQQATAAAHRQYVTCISSQGYRAYDR
;
A
#
# COMPACT_ATOMS: atom_id res chain seq x y z
N MET A 1 -28.20 -24.51 18.83
CA MET A 1 -26.80 -24.00 18.92
C MET A 1 -26.06 -24.12 17.58
N LEU A 2 -26.12 -25.27 16.88
CA LEU A 2 -25.49 -25.47 15.57
C LEU A 2 -25.81 -24.37 14.52
N SER A 3 -27.08 -24.00 14.37
CA SER A 3 -27.53 -22.97 13.42
C SER A 3 -26.88 -21.60 13.64
N LYS A 4 -26.60 -21.22 14.90
CA LYS A 4 -25.94 -19.95 15.23
C LYS A 4 -24.44 -20.00 14.90
N MET A 5 -23.80 -21.15 15.11
CA MET A 5 -22.38 -21.34 14.76
C MET A 5 -22.16 -21.39 13.24
N VAL A 6 -23.04 -22.05 12.49
CA VAL A 6 -22.96 -22.08 11.01
C VAL A 6 -23.14 -20.68 10.42
N ARG A 7 -24.06 -19.88 10.96
CA ARG A 7 -24.23 -18.47 10.56
C ARG A 7 -23.02 -17.61 10.90
N ALA A 8 -22.42 -17.79 12.07
CA ALA A 8 -21.21 -17.08 12.45
C ALA A 8 -20.02 -17.44 11.54
N LEU A 9 -19.90 -18.72 11.16
CA LEU A 9 -18.85 -19.19 10.25
C LEU A 9 -19.05 -18.66 8.83
N ALA A 10 -20.30 -18.64 8.34
CA ALA A 10 -20.64 -18.10 7.03
C ALA A 10 -20.43 -16.57 6.95
N LEU A 11 -20.75 -15.84 8.03
CA LEU A 11 -20.46 -14.40 8.14
C LEU A 11 -18.96 -14.13 8.20
N GLY A 12 -18.20 -14.93 8.95
CA GLY A 12 -16.74 -14.83 9.02
C GLY A 12 -16.08 -15.12 7.67
N ALA A 13 -16.54 -16.16 6.96
CA ALA A 13 -16.06 -16.49 5.62
C ALA A 13 -16.41 -15.40 4.60
N GLY A 14 -17.62 -14.83 4.66
CA GLY A 14 -18.03 -13.71 3.81
C GLY A 14 -17.17 -12.46 4.01
N LEU A 15 -16.85 -12.12 5.26
CA LEU A 15 -15.94 -11.01 5.59
C LEU A 15 -14.50 -11.27 5.11
N ALA A 16 -14.02 -12.52 5.18
CA ALA A 16 -12.71 -12.89 4.65
C ALA A 16 -12.66 -12.80 3.11
N VAL A 17 -13.75 -13.17 2.42
CA VAL A 17 -13.85 -13.05 0.96
C VAL A 17 -13.96 -11.58 0.53
N LEU A 18 -14.72 -10.76 1.25
CA LEU A 18 -14.82 -9.31 1.01
C LEU A 18 -13.49 -8.59 1.31
N ALA A 19 -12.73 -9.04 2.32
CA ALA A 19 -11.36 -8.58 2.54
C ALA A 19 -10.38 -9.09 1.46
N GLY A 20 -10.70 -10.21 0.80
CA GLY A 20 -9.96 -10.75 -0.35
C GLY A 20 -10.26 -10.05 -1.68
N CYS A 21 -11.37 -9.30 -1.77
CA CYS A 21 -11.59 -8.29 -2.80
C CYS A 21 -10.73 -7.05 -2.50
N VAL A 22 -9.42 -7.25 -2.38
CA VAL A 22 -8.44 -6.16 -2.36
C VAL A 22 -8.46 -5.56 -3.76
N ALA A 23 -9.00 -4.36 -3.88
CA ALA A 23 -8.87 -3.53 -5.07
C ALA A 23 -7.42 -3.56 -5.56
N ASP A 24 -7.22 -3.89 -6.85
CA ASP A 24 -5.99 -3.77 -7.64
C ASP A 24 -4.67 -3.84 -6.85
N ALA A 25 -4.47 -4.90 -6.06
CA ALA A 25 -3.17 -5.14 -5.47
C ALA A 25 -2.19 -5.54 -6.58
N PRO A 26 -1.00 -4.91 -6.67
CA PRO A 26 -0.02 -5.28 -7.68
C PRO A 26 0.38 -6.74 -7.55
N THR A 27 0.54 -7.40 -8.69
CA THR A 27 1.14 -8.72 -8.70
C THR A 27 2.62 -8.62 -8.33
N LEU A 28 3.01 -9.28 -7.23
CA LEU A 28 4.39 -9.31 -6.75
C LEU A 28 5.09 -10.56 -7.26
N VAL A 29 6.16 -10.35 -8.03
CA VAL A 29 6.95 -11.42 -8.64
C VAL A 29 8.34 -11.45 -8.00
N PRO A 30 8.84 -12.59 -7.49
CA PRO A 30 10.19 -12.69 -6.94
C PRO A 30 11.25 -12.27 -7.97
N ILE A 31 12.25 -11.49 -7.54
CA ILE A 31 13.35 -11.02 -8.40
C ILE A 31 14.33 -12.16 -8.72
N ALA A 32 14.63 -13.00 -7.73
CA ALA A 32 15.54 -14.14 -7.85
C ALA A 32 14.79 -15.43 -7.51
N LEU A 33 15.09 -16.50 -8.25
CA LEU A 33 14.51 -17.84 -8.00
C LEU A 33 15.28 -18.62 -6.92
N THR A 34 16.55 -18.28 -6.72
CA THR A 34 17.46 -18.98 -5.80
C THR A 34 17.50 -18.37 -4.40
N ASP A 35 17.15 -17.09 -4.27
CA ASP A 35 17.07 -16.39 -3.00
C ASP A 35 15.60 -16.09 -2.68
N PRO A 36 15.04 -16.73 -1.63
CA PRO A 36 13.64 -16.50 -1.28
C PRO A 36 13.44 -15.06 -0.79
N PRO A 37 12.29 -14.43 -1.13
CA PRO A 37 11.94 -13.12 -0.59
C PRO A 37 11.90 -13.11 0.94
N LEU A 38 12.21 -11.94 1.53
CA LEU A 38 12.25 -11.77 2.99
C LEU A 38 10.91 -12.09 3.68
N ASN A 39 9.80 -11.83 2.98
CA ASN A 39 8.45 -12.05 3.48
C ASN A 39 7.55 -12.63 2.37
N PRO A 40 6.49 -13.38 2.73
CA PRO A 40 5.43 -13.73 1.80
C PRO A 40 4.80 -12.50 1.11
N PRO A 41 4.29 -12.60 -0.13
CA PRO A 41 3.84 -11.46 -0.91
C PRO A 41 2.82 -10.56 -0.20
N GLY A 42 1.82 -11.17 0.44
CA GLY A 42 0.79 -10.40 1.18
C GLY A 42 1.35 -9.64 2.37
N ILE A 43 2.37 -10.19 3.06
CA ILE A 43 3.03 -9.51 4.18
C ILE A 43 3.89 -8.37 3.67
N ALA A 44 4.69 -8.62 2.63
CA ALA A 44 5.50 -7.59 1.98
C ALA A 44 4.64 -6.42 1.47
N HIS A 45 3.52 -6.71 0.79
CA HIS A 45 2.56 -5.70 0.35
C HIS A 45 2.06 -4.84 1.51
N ASN A 46 1.57 -5.45 2.59
CA ASN A 46 1.02 -4.71 3.73
C ASN A 46 2.06 -3.81 4.42
N ILE A 47 3.28 -4.31 4.63
CA ILE A 47 4.39 -3.53 5.20
C ILE A 47 4.70 -2.34 4.30
N CYS A 48 4.91 -2.60 3.01
CA CYS A 48 5.31 -1.56 2.06
C CYS A 48 4.20 -0.55 1.78
N THR A 49 2.93 -0.96 1.81
CA THR A 49 1.78 -0.05 1.72
C THR A 49 1.72 0.88 2.94
N ARG A 50 2.04 0.37 4.14
CA ARG A 50 2.13 1.21 5.34
C ARG A 50 3.24 2.27 5.22
N ASP A 51 4.40 1.88 4.70
CA ASP A 51 5.51 2.81 4.45
C ASP A 51 5.17 3.86 3.39
N GLY A 52 4.54 3.42 2.29
CA GLY A 52 4.01 4.32 1.25
C GLY A 52 3.00 5.33 1.82
N ASN A 53 2.05 4.88 2.65
CA ASN A 53 1.08 5.75 3.31
C ASN A 53 1.72 6.73 4.30
N PHE A 54 2.78 6.32 4.98
CA PHE A 54 3.56 7.24 5.81
C PHE A 54 4.20 8.33 4.93
N MET A 55 4.86 7.94 3.85
CA MET A 55 5.50 8.89 2.92
C MET A 55 4.51 9.80 2.20
N TYR A 56 3.31 9.32 1.87
CA TYR A 56 2.22 10.15 1.35
C TYR A 56 1.91 11.31 2.30
N ARG A 57 1.65 11.00 3.58
CA ARG A 57 1.31 12.01 4.60
C ARG A 57 2.46 12.97 4.85
N GLU A 58 3.70 12.48 4.90
CA GLU A 58 4.87 13.34 5.06
C GLU A 58 5.07 14.24 3.84
N ALA A 59 4.91 13.73 2.62
CA ALA A 59 5.02 14.55 1.41
C ALA A 59 3.99 15.69 1.38
N ARG A 60 2.76 15.45 1.82
CA ARG A 60 1.73 16.49 1.97
C ARG A 60 2.14 17.57 2.97
N LYS A 61 2.57 17.18 4.18
CA LYS A 61 3.09 18.13 5.17
C LYS A 61 4.25 18.96 4.62
N GLN A 62 5.17 18.33 3.89
CA GLN A 62 6.30 19.04 3.28
C GLN A 62 5.84 20.01 2.19
N TYR A 63 4.80 19.66 1.42
CA TYR A 63 4.20 20.56 0.44
C TYR A 63 3.57 21.78 1.12
N GLU A 64 2.75 21.57 2.15
CA GLU A 64 2.14 22.64 2.95
C GLU A 64 3.19 23.58 3.53
N LEU A 65 4.27 23.05 4.12
CA LEU A 65 5.38 23.84 4.65
C LEU A 65 6.06 24.68 3.56
N ARG A 66 6.28 24.12 2.36
CA ARG A 66 6.85 24.87 1.23
C ARG A 66 5.92 25.98 0.75
N ALA A 67 4.61 25.73 0.71
CA ALA A 67 3.62 26.74 0.34
C ALA A 67 3.59 27.89 1.35
N GLN A 68 3.63 27.57 2.65
CA GLN A 68 3.71 28.57 3.72
C GLN A 68 4.98 29.41 3.65
N MET A 69 6.15 28.78 3.46
CA MET A 69 7.42 29.49 3.31
C MET A 69 7.45 30.36 2.07
N GLY A 70 6.90 29.88 0.95
CA GLY A 70 6.83 30.61 -0.31
C GLY A 70 5.69 31.62 -0.41
N ARG A 71 4.78 31.67 0.57
CA ARG A 71 3.60 32.56 0.62
C ARG A 71 2.72 32.47 -0.63
N TYR A 72 2.54 31.26 -1.16
CA TYR A 72 1.64 31.00 -2.28
C TYR A 72 0.49 30.06 -1.87
N PRO A 73 -0.67 30.12 -2.53
CA PRO A 73 -1.79 29.22 -2.23
C PRO A 73 -1.42 27.77 -2.55
N ILE A 74 -1.93 26.84 -1.76
CA ILE A 74 -1.75 25.40 -1.99
C ILE A 74 -2.52 25.00 -3.26
N ASP A 75 -1.81 24.44 -4.23
CA ASP A 75 -2.41 23.75 -5.36
C ASP A 75 -2.65 22.28 -4.99
N LEU A 76 -3.91 21.96 -4.68
CA LEU A 76 -4.32 20.64 -4.21
C LEU A 76 -4.06 19.54 -5.25
N ALA A 77 -4.14 19.84 -6.54
CA ALA A 77 -3.92 18.83 -7.58
C ALA A 77 -2.43 18.45 -7.65
N ASN A 78 -1.55 19.46 -7.57
CA ASN A 78 -0.11 19.25 -7.55
C ASN A 78 0.37 18.63 -6.23
N GLU A 79 -0.20 19.03 -5.09
CA GLU A 79 0.05 18.40 -3.79
C GLU A 79 -0.25 16.90 -3.85
N GLU A 80 -1.45 16.53 -4.32
CA GLU A 80 -1.88 15.13 -4.41
C GLU A 80 -0.99 14.32 -5.35
N GLN A 81 -0.62 14.89 -6.51
CA GLN A 81 0.28 14.25 -7.45
C GLN A 81 1.67 14.00 -6.85
N GLN A 82 2.22 14.98 -6.14
CA GLN A 82 3.54 14.83 -5.49
C GLN A 82 3.49 13.82 -4.35
N ALA A 83 2.43 13.85 -3.53
CA ALA A 83 2.25 12.93 -2.42
C ALA A 83 2.09 11.49 -2.91
N THR A 84 1.26 11.27 -3.93
CA THR A 84 1.06 9.95 -4.55
C THR A 84 2.34 9.44 -5.20
N ALA A 85 3.08 10.30 -5.92
CA ALA A 85 4.36 9.92 -6.52
C ALA A 85 5.41 9.55 -5.46
N ALA A 86 5.47 10.28 -4.34
CA ALA A 86 6.36 9.96 -3.23
C ALA A 86 6.00 8.63 -2.56
N ALA A 87 4.71 8.39 -2.32
CA ALA A 87 4.19 7.15 -1.77
C ALA A 87 4.51 5.94 -2.67
N HIS A 88 4.28 6.07 -3.98
CA HIS A 88 4.57 5.03 -4.96
C HIS A 88 6.06 4.69 -5.01
N ARG A 89 6.95 5.70 -5.03
CA ARG A 89 8.41 5.47 -4.99
C ARG A 89 8.84 4.74 -3.73
N GLN A 90 8.28 5.11 -2.57
CA GLN A 90 8.56 4.43 -1.31
C GLN A 90 8.09 2.97 -1.36
N TYR A 91 6.87 2.75 -1.85
CA TYR A 91 6.30 1.42 -1.99
C TYR A 91 7.17 0.52 -2.88
N VAL A 92 7.51 0.97 -4.08
CA VAL A 92 8.35 0.22 -5.03
C VAL A 92 9.73 -0.08 -4.44
N THR A 93 10.33 0.90 -3.77
CA THR A 93 11.63 0.72 -3.11
C THR A 93 11.53 -0.35 -2.02
N CYS A 94 10.50 -0.30 -1.17
CA CYS A 94 10.27 -1.32 -0.14
C CYS A 94 10.03 -2.70 -0.75
N ILE A 95 9.18 -2.83 -1.77
CA ILE A 95 8.92 -4.11 -2.43
C ILE A 95 10.20 -4.69 -3.05
N SER A 96 11.03 -3.84 -3.64
CA SER A 96 12.32 -4.26 -4.19
C SER A 96 13.27 -4.78 -3.10
N SER A 97 13.29 -4.16 -1.92
CA SER A 97 14.12 -4.63 -0.80
C SER A 97 13.59 -5.91 -0.17
N GLN A 98 12.29 -6.20 -0.30
CA GLN A 98 11.67 -7.48 0.08
C GLN A 98 12.00 -8.61 -0.91
N GLY A 99 12.63 -8.32 -2.05
CA GLY A 99 13.00 -9.31 -3.07
C GLY A 99 11.95 -9.48 -4.17
N TYR A 100 11.03 -8.53 -4.34
CA TYR A 100 9.97 -8.58 -5.35
C TYR A 100 10.04 -7.44 -6.36
N ARG A 101 9.49 -7.68 -7.55
CA ARG A 101 9.08 -6.65 -8.50
C ARG A 101 7.56 -6.53 -8.47
N ALA A 102 7.05 -5.30 -8.34
CA ALA A 102 5.64 -5.02 -8.53
C ALA A 102 5.33 -4.90 -10.03
N TYR A 103 4.32 -5.62 -10.49
CA TYR A 103 3.69 -5.41 -11.79
C TYR A 103 2.30 -4.82 -11.55
N ASP A 104 2.18 -3.52 -11.86
CA ASP A 104 0.90 -2.84 -12.03
C ASP A 104 0.40 -3.18 -13.45
N ARG A 105 -0.84 -3.66 -13.56
CA ARG A 105 -1.47 -4.05 -14.83
C ARG A 105 -2.22 -2.89 -15.45
#